data_AF-A0A0E9NE84-F1
#
_entry.id   AF-A0A0E9NE84-F1
#
_cell.length_a   1.000
_cell.length_b   1.000
_cell.length_c   1.000
_cell.angle_alpha   90.00
_cell.angle_beta   90.00
_cell.angle_gamma   90.00
#
_symmetry.space_group_name_H-M   'P 1'
#
loop_
_entity.id
_entity.type
_entity.pdbx_description
1 polymer ?
#
loop_
_entity_poly.entity_id
_entity_poly.type
_entity_poly.pdbx_seq_one_letter_code
_entity_poly.pdbx_strand_id
1 'polypeptide(L)'
;MFRPTAARFALNAAGKPKPALGKDLIKYWNIAKGDTVRVISGVDKGAEGKVVDITKHMNQLIVEGVRMKRSRVPELFLSGEEKSKDDKFMNRPQPVHYSDVRLVAELPDAEGNVRKVIVKKIKRGPLYYDKNFGRLTWSRIIPGENKTLPWPRKAPEIDKNHPQNTPTAIVEGSTWVPTLHTSPIPESVRDELRNKYSKYKRPTPVPKITSPAMPIALTELQVANREARIRKRLLGDKPLSEDVMDLLEQKMKNHGVSLPA
;
A
#
# COMPACT_ATOMS: atom_id res chain seq x y z
N MET A 1 6.13 22.32 17.34
CA MET A 1 5.64 21.99 18.69
C MET A 1 5.88 20.52 18.98
N PHE A 2 6.78 20.20 19.90
CA PHE A 2 7.02 18.84 20.39
C PHE A 2 5.91 18.54 21.41
N ARG A 3 4.96 17.65 21.10
CA ARG A 3 4.05 17.16 22.15
C ARG A 3 4.89 16.33 23.13
N PRO A 4 4.78 16.55 24.45
CA PRO A 4 5.47 15.70 25.42
C PRO A 4 4.86 14.31 25.34
N THR A 5 5.66 13.35 24.87
CA THR A 5 5.27 11.95 24.66
C THR A 5 5.07 11.25 26.01
N ALA A 6 3.83 11.29 26.52
CA ALA A 6 3.42 10.62 27.76
C ALA A 6 3.37 9.08 27.66
N ALA A 7 3.65 8.50 26.50
CA ALA A 7 3.56 7.06 26.24
C ALA A 7 4.94 6.37 26.14
N ARG A 8 5.95 6.85 26.88
CA ARG A 8 7.31 6.30 26.79
C ARG A 8 7.38 4.84 27.27
N PHE A 9 6.69 4.54 28.38
CA PHE A 9 6.52 3.20 28.94
C PHE A 9 5.23 3.19 29.76
N ALA A 10 4.08 3.09 29.10
CA ALA A 10 2.83 2.90 29.83
C ALA A 10 2.86 1.49 30.45
N LEU A 11 2.77 1.39 31.77
CA LEU A 11 2.60 0.11 32.46
C LEU A 11 1.11 -0.14 32.67
N ASN A 12 0.70 -1.40 32.55
CA ASN A 12 -0.63 -1.84 32.97
C ASN A 12 -0.71 -1.91 34.50
N ALA A 13 -1.92 -2.07 35.04
CA ALA A 13 -2.16 -2.20 36.49
C ALA A 13 -1.32 -3.33 37.15
N ALA A 14 -0.95 -4.36 36.38
CA ALA A 14 -0.06 -5.44 36.80
C ALA A 14 1.46 -5.14 36.66
N GLY A 15 1.85 -3.89 36.41
CA GLY A 15 3.26 -3.47 36.27
C GLY A 15 3.95 -3.92 34.97
N LYS A 16 3.21 -4.51 34.01
CA LYS A 16 3.75 -4.97 32.72
C LYS A 16 3.70 -3.86 31.67
N PRO A 17 4.65 -3.80 30.72
CA PRO A 17 4.58 -2.85 29.61
C PRO A 17 3.29 -3.07 28.80
N LYS A 18 2.53 -1.99 28.58
CA LYS A 18 1.32 -1.98 27.77
C LYS A 18 1.71 -1.93 26.28
N PRO A 19 1.05 -2.72 25.41
CA PRO A 19 1.24 -2.56 23.97
C PRO A 19 0.82 -1.16 23.53
N ALA A 20 1.48 -0.62 22.50
CA ALA A 20 1.09 0.68 21.96
C ALA A 20 -0.32 0.57 21.37
N LEU A 21 -1.20 1.53 21.68
CA LEU A 21 -2.49 1.61 21.01
C LEU A 21 -2.26 1.87 19.52
N GLY A 22 -3.20 1.44 18.65
CA GLY A 22 -3.06 1.58 17.20
C GLY A 22 -2.79 3.02 16.71
N LYS A 23 -3.22 4.04 17.49
CA LYS A 23 -2.95 5.46 17.21
C LYS A 23 -1.52 5.89 17.54
N ASP A 24 -0.91 5.28 18.56
CA ASP A 24 0.45 5.57 19.02
C ASP A 24 1.50 4.68 18.34
N LEU A 25 1.05 3.66 17.61
CA LEU A 25 1.92 2.77 16.84
C LEU A 25 2.60 3.54 15.70
N ILE A 26 3.92 3.46 15.65
CA ILE A 26 4.69 4.05 14.56
C ILE A 26 4.47 3.21 13.30
N LYS A 27 3.70 3.72 12.34
CA LYS A 27 3.37 3.00 11.09
C LYS A 27 4.59 2.80 10.18
N TYR A 28 5.47 3.81 10.11
CA TYR A 28 6.63 3.80 9.24
C TYR A 28 7.91 3.86 10.08
N TRP A 29 8.60 2.72 10.18
CA TRP A 29 9.86 2.61 10.90
C TRP A 29 11.04 2.89 9.98
N ASN A 30 11.91 3.82 10.36
CA ASN A 30 13.10 4.14 9.58
C ASN A 30 14.34 3.34 10.04
N ILE A 31 14.20 2.52 11.08
CA ILE A 31 15.25 1.66 11.64
C ILE A 31 14.84 0.21 11.38
N ALA A 32 15.78 -0.59 10.90
CA ALA A 32 15.64 -2.01 10.62
C ALA A 32 16.65 -2.84 11.45
N LYS A 33 16.44 -4.16 11.46
CA LYS A 33 17.39 -5.10 12.08
C LYS A 33 18.73 -5.01 11.34
N GLY A 34 19.82 -4.97 12.09
CA GLY A 34 21.18 -4.82 11.55
C GLY A 34 21.64 -3.37 11.35
N ASP A 35 20.79 -2.37 11.57
CA ASP A 35 21.24 -0.97 11.61
C ASP A 35 22.08 -0.70 12.87
N THR A 36 23.06 0.20 12.76
CA THR A 36 23.83 0.72 13.90
C THR A 36 23.14 1.94 14.46
N VAL A 37 22.93 1.95 15.78
CA VAL A 37 22.18 3.01 16.45
C VAL A 37 22.88 3.47 17.73
N ARG A 38 22.61 4.71 18.11
CA ARG A 38 23.09 5.35 19.34
C ARG A 38 21.94 5.74 20.25
N VAL A 39 22.11 5.49 21.54
CA VAL A 39 21.16 5.89 22.58
C VAL A 39 21.33 7.37 22.93
N ILE A 40 20.24 8.14 22.92
CA ILE A 40 20.24 9.56 23.30
C ILE A 40 19.88 9.77 24.77
N SER A 41 19.01 8.92 25.32
CA SER A 41 18.41 9.10 26.65
C SER A 41 18.32 7.79 27.41
N GLY A 42 18.44 7.86 28.73
CA GLY A 42 18.43 6.71 29.63
C GLY A 42 19.78 6.50 30.31
N VAL A 43 19.92 5.35 30.95
CA VAL A 43 21.12 4.95 31.72
C VAL A 43 22.34 4.86 30.80
N ASP A 44 22.20 4.17 29.67
CA ASP A 44 23.30 3.95 28.73
C ASP A 44 23.35 5.03 27.63
N LYS A 45 23.17 6.29 28.02
CA LYS A 45 23.22 7.41 27.08
C LYS A 45 24.59 7.47 26.42
N GLY A 46 24.60 7.55 25.08
CA GLY A 46 25.80 7.64 24.28
C GLY A 46 26.34 6.30 23.81
N ALA A 47 25.87 5.17 24.36
CA ALA A 47 26.24 3.84 23.89
C ALA A 47 25.75 3.61 22.45
N GLU A 48 26.58 2.91 21.68
CA GLU A 48 26.34 2.55 20.28
C GLU A 48 26.26 1.02 20.16
N GLY A 49 25.36 0.52 19.32
CA GLY A 49 25.21 -0.91 19.11
C GLY A 49 24.37 -1.24 17.88
N LYS A 50 24.38 -2.51 17.47
CA LYS A 50 23.57 -3.00 16.35
C LYS A 50 22.18 -3.40 16.84
N VAL A 51 21.17 -3.15 16.02
CA VAL A 51 19.79 -3.55 16.31
C VAL A 51 19.64 -5.05 16.03
N VAL A 52 19.40 -5.83 17.08
CA VAL A 52 19.21 -7.28 17.00
C VAL A 52 17.78 -7.61 16.61
N ASP A 53 16.82 -7.03 17.34
CA ASP A 53 15.41 -7.30 17.12
C ASP A 53 14.54 -6.05 17.30
N ILE A 54 13.37 -6.07 16.67
CA ILE A 54 12.44 -4.97 16.65
C ILE A 54 11.04 -5.47 17.01
N THR A 55 10.53 -4.94 18.11
CA THR A 55 9.17 -5.21 18.60
C THR A 55 8.24 -4.06 18.21
N LYS A 56 7.70 -4.12 16.98
CA LYS A 56 6.91 -3.02 16.41
C LYS A 56 5.67 -2.66 17.23
N HIS A 57 4.94 -3.66 17.74
CA HIS A 57 3.70 -3.45 18.51
C HIS A 57 3.91 -2.71 19.85
N MET A 58 5.13 -2.64 20.37
CA MET A 58 5.48 -1.87 21.57
C MET A 58 6.32 -0.62 21.26
N ASN A 59 6.60 -0.31 19.99
CA ASN A 59 7.56 0.73 19.62
C ASN A 59 8.95 0.55 20.25
N GLN A 60 9.39 -0.70 20.42
CA GLN A 60 10.63 -1.04 21.10
C GLN A 60 11.62 -1.78 20.19
N LEU A 61 12.90 -1.62 20.50
CA LEU A 61 14.02 -2.23 19.79
C LEU A 61 15.02 -2.81 20.80
N ILE A 62 15.66 -3.91 20.44
CA ILE A 62 16.70 -4.55 21.25
C ILE A 62 18.03 -4.27 20.55
N VAL A 63 18.94 -3.63 21.28
CA VAL A 63 20.27 -3.24 20.79
C VAL A 63 21.30 -4.07 21.51
N GLU A 64 22.29 -4.55 20.77
CA GLU A 64 23.40 -5.33 21.31
C GLU A 64 24.25 -4.49 22.27
N GLY A 65 24.58 -5.05 23.45
CA GLY A 65 25.43 -4.40 24.45
C GLY A 65 24.81 -3.22 25.19
N VAL A 66 23.55 -2.87 24.88
CA VAL A 66 22.85 -1.73 25.46
C VAL A 66 21.74 -2.20 26.38
N ARG A 67 21.55 -1.51 27.50
CA ARG A 67 20.52 -1.78 28.51
C ARG A 67 20.58 -3.23 28.98
N MET A 68 21.79 -3.71 29.27
CA MET A 68 22.04 -5.08 29.72
C MET A 68 21.50 -5.24 31.14
N LYS A 69 20.64 -6.26 31.35
CA LYS A 69 20.16 -6.63 32.67
C LYS A 69 20.61 -8.05 33.00
N ARG A 70 21.23 -8.22 34.16
CA ARG A 70 21.53 -9.54 34.73
C ARG A 70 20.23 -10.19 35.16
N SER A 71 19.80 -11.23 34.44
CA SER A 71 18.58 -11.98 34.74
C SER A 71 18.94 -13.39 35.18
N ARG A 72 18.25 -13.89 36.20
CA ARG A 72 18.34 -15.30 36.57
C ARG A 72 17.71 -16.14 35.47
N VAL A 73 18.43 -17.17 35.02
CA VAL A 73 17.92 -18.17 34.09
C VAL A 73 17.20 -19.24 34.90
N PRO A 74 15.94 -19.60 34.56
CA PRO A 74 15.25 -20.70 35.22
C PRO A 74 16.01 -22.01 35.01
N GLU A 75 16.01 -22.89 36.00
CA GLU A 75 16.82 -24.12 35.99
C GLU A 75 16.45 -25.09 34.85
N LEU A 76 15.22 -24.99 34.33
CA LEU A 76 14.76 -25.73 33.14
C LEU A 76 15.54 -25.43 31.86
N PHE A 77 16.20 -24.27 31.78
CA PHE A 77 16.97 -23.84 30.60
C PHE A 77 18.48 -23.97 30.78
N LEU A 78 18.95 -24.37 31.96
CA LEU A 78 20.38 -24.60 32.23
C LEU A 78 20.72 -26.04 31.83
N SER A 79 21.82 -26.21 31.10
CA SER A 79 22.27 -27.55 30.67
C SER A 79 23.27 -28.14 31.67
N GLY A 80 23.12 -29.43 31.97
CA GLY A 80 24.02 -30.30 32.75
C GLY A 80 24.98 -29.63 33.77
N GLU A 81 26.13 -29.18 33.27
CA GLU A 81 27.33 -28.73 34.01
C GLU A 81 27.24 -27.26 34.49
N GLU A 82 26.29 -26.46 34.01
CA GLU A 82 26.13 -25.01 34.30
C GLU A 82 25.39 -24.71 35.63
N LYS A 83 25.55 -25.57 36.65
CA LYS A 83 24.82 -25.45 37.93
C LYS A 83 25.51 -24.55 38.96
N SER A 84 26.67 -23.99 38.65
CA SER A 84 27.42 -23.08 39.54
C SER A 84 26.61 -21.81 39.81
N LYS A 85 26.85 -21.16 40.97
CA LYS A 85 26.07 -19.98 41.41
C LYS A 85 26.12 -18.80 40.42
N ASP A 86 27.24 -18.63 39.70
CA ASP A 86 27.42 -17.54 38.74
C ASP A 86 26.75 -17.82 37.39
N ASP A 87 26.71 -19.08 36.95
CA ASP A 87 26.10 -19.52 35.69
C ASP A 87 24.56 -19.41 35.71
N LYS A 88 23.96 -19.31 36.91
CA LYS A 88 22.51 -19.05 37.06
C LYS A 88 22.08 -17.67 36.56
N PHE A 89 23.01 -16.76 36.29
CA PHE A 89 22.70 -15.39 35.87
C PHE A 89 23.28 -15.08 34.50
N MET A 90 22.40 -14.75 33.55
CA MET A 90 22.80 -14.34 32.21
C MET A 90 22.46 -12.87 31.97
N ASN A 91 23.41 -12.13 31.41
CA ASN A 91 23.18 -10.76 30.96
C ASN A 91 22.41 -10.79 29.64
N ARG A 92 21.21 -10.18 29.62
CA ARG A 92 20.39 -10.07 28.40
C ARG A 92 20.10 -8.61 28.09
N PRO A 93 20.16 -8.19 26.82
CA PRO A 93 19.78 -6.84 26.42
C PRO A 93 18.29 -6.62 26.68
N GLN A 94 17.94 -5.43 27.17
CA GLN A 94 16.56 -5.05 27.41
C GLN A 94 16.03 -4.15 26.29
N PRO A 95 14.71 -4.17 26.03
CA PRO A 95 14.12 -3.32 25.01
C PRO A 95 14.31 -1.83 25.33
N VAL A 96 14.63 -1.03 24.32
CA VAL A 96 14.72 0.43 24.35
C VAL A 96 13.60 0.99 23.47
N HIS A 97 12.98 2.10 23.88
CA HIS A 97 11.92 2.71 23.09
C HIS A 97 12.49 3.45 21.87
N TYR A 98 11.78 3.42 20.74
CA TYR A 98 12.21 4.00 19.46
C TYR A 98 12.64 5.47 19.56
N SER A 99 11.96 6.26 20.40
CA SER A 99 12.24 7.69 20.55
C SER A 99 13.61 8.00 21.13
N ASP A 100 14.16 7.10 21.96
CA ASP A 100 15.39 7.31 22.72
C ASP A 100 16.65 6.90 21.94
N VAL A 101 16.48 6.53 20.66
CA VAL A 101 17.55 6.01 19.81
C VAL A 101 17.61 6.77 18.47
N ARG A 102 18.82 6.90 17.91
CA ARG A 102 19.05 7.46 16.56
C ARG A 102 19.97 6.57 15.76
N LEU A 103 19.79 6.64 14.44
CA LEU A 103 20.64 5.94 13.48
C LEU A 103 22.03 6.60 13.45
N VAL A 104 23.07 5.77 13.46
CA VAL A 104 24.44 6.18 13.19
C VAL A 104 24.75 5.78 11.76
N ALA A 105 25.15 6.74 10.94
CA ALA A 105 25.51 6.51 9.56
C ALA A 105 26.96 6.95 9.33
N GLU A 106 27.68 6.16 8.53
CA GLU A 106 28.99 6.53 8.01
C GLU A 106 28.75 7.33 6.74
N LEU A 107 29.07 8.62 6.77
CA LEU A 107 28.88 9.52 5.64
C LEU A 107 30.23 10.11 5.22
N PRO A 108 30.49 10.26 3.91
CA PRO A 108 31.63 11.02 3.44
C PRO A 108 31.38 12.52 3.66
N ASP A 109 32.41 13.19 4.16
CA ASP A 109 32.49 14.64 4.22
C ASP A 109 32.85 15.25 2.86
N ALA A 110 32.79 16.58 2.77
CA ALA A 110 33.22 17.32 1.58
C ALA A 110 34.69 17.04 1.19
N GLU A 111 35.53 16.69 2.17
CA GLU A 111 36.93 16.33 2.01
C GLU A 111 37.16 14.84 1.67
N GLY A 112 36.09 14.05 1.54
CA GLY A 112 36.17 12.61 1.25
C GLY A 112 36.41 11.70 2.46
N ASN A 113 36.66 12.26 3.63
CA ASN A 113 36.81 11.50 4.88
C ASN A 113 35.48 10.92 5.34
N VAL A 114 35.46 9.63 5.71
CA VAL A 114 34.24 8.98 6.24
C VAL A 114 34.14 9.26 7.73
N ARG A 115 33.12 10.04 8.13
CA ARG A 115 32.82 10.31 9.54
C ARG A 115 31.57 9.56 9.99
N LYS A 116 31.58 9.09 11.23
CA LYS A 116 30.39 8.52 11.90
C LYS A 116 29.51 9.65 12.40
N VAL A 117 28.34 9.82 11.77
CA VAL A 117 27.41 10.91 12.06
C VAL A 117 26.14 10.35 12.69
N ILE A 118 25.66 11.03 13.74
CA ILE A 118 24.37 10.73 14.38
C ILE A 118 23.27 11.44 13.59
N VAL A 119 22.35 10.67 13.01
CA VAL A 119 21.27 11.21 12.18
C VAL A 119 20.14 11.73 13.06
N LYS A 120 19.96 13.06 13.11
CA LYS A 120 18.95 13.70 13.98
C LYS A 120 17.51 13.42 13.56
N LYS A 121 17.24 13.44 12.25
CA LYS A 121 15.92 13.23 11.63
C LYS A 121 16.07 12.47 10.33
N ILE A 122 15.09 11.61 10.02
CA ILE A 122 15.01 10.89 8.74
C ILE A 122 13.64 11.19 8.14
N LYS A 123 13.62 11.58 6.87
CA LYS A 123 12.41 11.70 6.05
C LYS A 123 12.25 10.47 5.17
N ARG A 124 11.00 10.15 4.86
CA ARG A 124 10.66 9.12 3.88
C ARG A 124 10.80 9.70 2.48
N GLY A 125 11.63 9.06 1.67
CA GLY A 125 11.78 9.38 0.25
C GLY A 125 10.84 8.58 -0.65
N PRO A 126 11.11 8.55 -1.97
CA PRO A 126 10.37 7.75 -2.92
C PRO A 126 10.45 6.24 -2.60
N LEU A 127 9.45 5.50 -3.07
CA LEU A 127 9.43 4.04 -2.99
C LEU A 127 10.29 3.45 -4.12
N TYR A 128 11.03 2.39 -3.81
CA TYR A 128 11.83 1.61 -4.74
C TYR A 128 11.75 0.12 -4.39
N TYR A 129 11.96 -0.75 -5.37
CA TYR A 129 12.00 -2.18 -5.14
C TYR A 129 13.38 -2.58 -4.61
N ASP A 130 13.43 -3.09 -3.38
CA ASP A 130 14.67 -3.56 -2.78
C ASP A 130 14.82 -5.07 -3.03
N LYS A 131 15.80 -5.43 -3.87
CA LYS A 131 16.10 -6.83 -4.22
C LYS A 131 16.54 -7.65 -3.01
N ASN A 132 17.13 -7.03 -1.99
CA ASN A 132 17.63 -7.73 -0.82
C ASN A 132 16.50 -8.21 0.10
N PHE A 133 15.50 -7.34 0.32
CA PHE A 133 14.31 -7.71 1.10
C PHE A 133 13.19 -8.33 0.26
N GLY A 134 13.27 -8.27 -1.08
CA GLY A 134 12.26 -8.76 -2.00
C GLY A 134 10.94 -7.99 -1.94
N ARG A 135 10.96 -6.70 -1.55
CA ARG A 135 9.75 -5.89 -1.36
C ARG A 135 9.95 -4.43 -1.75
N LEU A 136 8.84 -3.75 -2.06
CA LEU A 136 8.82 -2.31 -2.28
C LEU A 136 9.04 -1.58 -0.95
N THR A 137 10.17 -0.89 -0.81
CA THR A 137 10.53 -0.11 0.39
C THR A 137 10.71 1.37 0.05
N TRP A 138 10.66 2.24 1.05
CA TRP A 138 10.98 3.65 0.85
C TRP A 138 12.46 3.91 1.10
N SER A 139 13.02 4.92 0.42
CA SER A 139 14.36 5.42 0.75
C SER A 139 14.34 6.26 2.02
N ARG A 140 15.42 6.18 2.79
CA ARG A 140 15.63 6.97 4.02
C ARG A 140 16.43 8.21 3.64
N ILE A 141 15.90 9.41 3.82
CA ILE A 141 16.57 10.65 3.42
C ILE A 141 16.90 11.49 4.64
N ILE A 142 18.13 12.00 4.74
CA ILE A 142 18.51 12.99 5.74
C ILE A 142 18.01 14.36 5.25
N PRO A 143 17.08 15.03 5.96
CA PRO A 143 16.60 16.34 5.55
C PRO A 143 17.72 17.38 5.68
N GLY A 144 17.87 18.23 4.66
CA GLY A 144 18.93 19.25 4.59
C GLY A 144 20.06 18.82 3.66
N GLU A 145 20.70 17.69 3.94
CA GLU A 145 21.77 17.14 3.10
C GLU A 145 21.25 16.39 1.86
N ASN A 146 19.96 16.00 1.84
CA ASN A 146 19.33 15.17 0.80
C ASN A 146 20.09 13.86 0.49
N LYS A 147 20.98 13.41 1.38
CA LYS A 147 21.67 12.13 1.30
C LYS A 147 20.71 11.00 1.66
N THR A 148 20.79 9.91 0.90
CA THR A 148 19.99 8.71 1.14
C THR A 148 20.77 7.69 1.96
N LEU A 149 20.10 7.01 2.89
CA LEU A 149 20.67 5.96 3.73
C LEU A 149 20.16 4.59 3.26
N PRO A 150 21.04 3.68 2.81
CA PRO A 150 20.65 2.36 2.34
C PRO A 150 20.15 1.51 3.50
N TRP A 151 19.23 0.58 3.26
CA TRP A 151 18.80 -0.39 4.28
C TRP A 151 19.93 -1.39 4.59
N PRO A 152 19.99 -1.93 5.83
CA PRO A 152 20.98 -2.94 6.17
C PRO A 152 20.74 -4.21 5.35
N ARG A 153 21.81 -4.90 4.97
CA ARG A 153 21.66 -6.11 4.16
C ARG A 153 21.06 -7.24 5.00
N LYS A 154 20.02 -7.91 4.49
CA LYS A 154 19.47 -9.10 5.13
C LYS A 154 20.50 -10.24 4.98
N ALA A 155 20.72 -11.00 6.05
CA ALA A 155 21.49 -12.23 5.94
C ALA A 155 20.76 -13.18 4.97
N PRO A 156 21.48 -13.90 4.08
CA PRO A 156 20.85 -14.88 3.21
C PRO A 156 20.14 -15.92 4.08
N GLU A 157 18.85 -16.13 3.84
CA GLU A 157 18.12 -17.22 4.48
C GLU A 157 18.60 -18.52 3.83
N ILE A 158 19.02 -19.46 4.67
CA ILE A 158 19.30 -20.82 4.20
C ILE A 158 17.95 -21.50 4.12
N ASP A 159 17.43 -21.64 2.91
CA ASP A 159 16.17 -22.32 2.66
C ASP A 159 16.34 -23.81 3.00
N LYS A 160 15.89 -24.19 4.20
CA LYS A 160 15.85 -25.60 4.60
C LYS A 160 14.67 -26.24 3.89
N ASN A 161 14.96 -27.13 2.94
CA ASN A 161 13.92 -27.93 2.32
C ASN A 161 13.34 -28.88 3.38
N HIS A 162 12.10 -28.64 3.80
CA HIS A 162 11.39 -29.54 4.70
C HIS A 162 10.88 -30.75 3.91
N PRO A 163 10.85 -31.98 4.46
CA PRO A 163 10.33 -33.15 3.74
C PRO A 163 8.87 -33.03 3.26
N GLN A 164 8.09 -32.11 3.83
CA GLN A 164 6.72 -31.82 3.39
C GLN A 164 6.65 -30.82 2.22
N ASN A 165 7.75 -30.17 1.87
CA ASN A 165 7.79 -29.20 0.78
C ASN A 165 7.97 -29.93 -0.55
N THR A 166 7.30 -29.41 -1.58
CA THR A 166 7.48 -29.88 -2.95
C THR A 166 8.83 -29.40 -3.50
N PRO A 167 9.60 -30.28 -4.17
CA PRO A 167 10.84 -29.86 -4.83
C PRO A 167 10.54 -28.89 -5.98
N THR A 168 11.46 -27.96 -6.21
CA THR A 168 11.35 -26.90 -7.23
C THR A 168 11.03 -27.45 -8.62
N ALA A 169 11.62 -28.60 -8.99
CA ALA A 169 11.38 -29.24 -10.29
C ALA A 169 9.90 -29.60 -10.53
N ILE A 170 9.15 -29.97 -9.48
CA ILE A 170 7.72 -30.26 -9.59
C ILE A 170 6.92 -28.95 -9.68
N VAL A 171 7.31 -27.92 -8.91
CA VAL A 171 6.62 -26.63 -8.86
C VAL A 171 6.76 -25.86 -10.19
N GLU A 172 7.93 -25.89 -10.79
CA GLU A 172 8.21 -25.21 -12.07
C GLU A 172 7.67 -25.98 -13.30
N GLY A 173 7.22 -27.22 -13.10
CA GLY A 173 6.63 -28.04 -14.16
C GLY A 173 5.32 -27.45 -14.70
N SER A 174 5.37 -26.81 -15.87
CA SER A 174 4.18 -26.28 -16.55
C SER A 174 3.27 -27.41 -17.05
N THR A 175 2.23 -27.71 -16.28
CA THR A 175 1.25 -28.78 -16.59
C THR A 175 0.02 -28.25 -17.35
N TRP A 176 -0.26 -26.95 -17.25
CA TRP A 176 -1.47 -26.35 -17.79
C TRP A 176 -1.40 -26.15 -19.31
N VAL A 177 -2.40 -26.66 -20.03
CA VAL A 177 -2.57 -26.45 -21.47
C VAL A 177 -3.89 -25.69 -21.71
N PRO A 178 -3.85 -24.45 -22.26
CA PRO A 178 -5.06 -23.67 -22.44
C PRO A 178 -5.93 -24.24 -23.57
N THR A 179 -7.18 -24.58 -23.24
CA THR A 179 -8.21 -25.02 -24.20
C THR A 179 -9.26 -23.93 -24.42
N LEU A 180 -9.65 -23.65 -25.66
CA LEU A 180 -10.70 -22.67 -25.97
C LEU A 180 -12.12 -23.26 -25.82
N HIS A 181 -12.32 -24.50 -26.25
CA HIS A 181 -13.64 -25.13 -26.31
C HIS A 181 -14.11 -25.71 -24.97
N THR A 182 -13.18 -26.07 -24.08
CA THR A 182 -13.49 -26.75 -22.83
C THR A 182 -13.06 -25.89 -21.65
N SER A 183 -13.91 -25.83 -20.62
CA SER A 183 -13.60 -25.16 -19.36
C SER A 183 -12.44 -25.89 -18.66
N PRO A 184 -11.49 -25.15 -18.05
CA PRO A 184 -10.33 -25.72 -17.38
C PRO A 184 -10.68 -26.56 -16.13
N ILE A 185 -11.86 -26.30 -15.58
CA ILE A 185 -12.38 -26.91 -14.35
C ILE A 185 -13.77 -27.47 -14.68
N PRO A 186 -14.11 -28.68 -14.17
CA PRO A 186 -15.43 -29.27 -14.34
C PRO A 186 -16.53 -28.41 -13.69
N GLU A 187 -17.76 -28.53 -14.19
CA GLU A 187 -18.87 -27.67 -13.75
C GLU A 187 -19.31 -27.94 -12.30
N SER A 188 -19.15 -29.16 -11.80
CA SER A 188 -19.40 -29.50 -10.39
C SER A 188 -18.54 -28.67 -9.43
N VAL A 189 -17.24 -28.60 -9.71
CA VAL A 189 -16.27 -27.85 -8.88
C VAL A 189 -16.49 -26.33 -9.00
N ARG A 190 -17.06 -25.84 -10.10
CA ARG A 190 -17.36 -24.41 -10.27
C ARG A 190 -18.35 -23.91 -9.20
N ASP A 191 -19.35 -24.72 -8.86
CA ASP A 191 -20.36 -24.36 -7.86
C ASP A 191 -19.81 -24.48 -6.40
N GLU A 192 -18.70 -25.22 -6.20
CA GLU A 192 -17.96 -25.27 -4.93
C GLU A 192 -17.03 -24.05 -4.76
N LEU A 193 -16.27 -23.70 -5.81
CA LEU A 193 -15.37 -22.54 -5.80
C LEU A 193 -16.12 -21.22 -5.62
N ARG A 194 -17.39 -21.18 -6.04
CA ARG A 194 -18.21 -19.99 -6.06
C ARG A 194 -19.64 -20.33 -5.69
N ASN A 195 -20.21 -19.56 -4.77
CA ASN A 195 -21.65 -19.59 -4.53
C ASN A 195 -22.44 -19.16 -5.79
N LYS A 196 -23.13 -20.12 -6.41
CA LYS A 196 -24.01 -19.96 -7.57
C LYS A 196 -25.06 -18.86 -7.37
N TYR A 197 -25.63 -18.79 -6.16
CA TYR A 197 -26.75 -17.92 -5.78
C TYR A 197 -26.34 -16.77 -4.84
N SER A 198 -25.08 -16.31 -4.90
CA SER A 198 -24.63 -15.17 -4.10
C SER A 198 -25.53 -13.95 -4.31
N LYS A 199 -26.02 -13.35 -3.22
CA LYS A 199 -26.82 -12.10 -3.24
C LYS A 199 -26.09 -10.90 -3.88
N TYR A 200 -24.76 -10.98 -3.97
CA TYR A 200 -23.92 -9.97 -4.61
C TYR A 200 -23.74 -10.22 -6.12
N LYS A 201 -24.25 -11.34 -6.65
CA LYS A 201 -24.28 -11.60 -8.10
C LYS A 201 -25.35 -10.71 -8.73
N ARG A 202 -24.93 -9.77 -9.57
CA ARG A 202 -25.87 -9.01 -10.39
C ARG A 202 -26.58 -9.97 -11.36
N PRO A 203 -27.92 -9.96 -11.43
CA PRO A 203 -28.63 -10.77 -12.41
C PRO A 203 -28.26 -10.29 -13.82
N THR A 204 -28.10 -11.23 -14.74
CA THR A 204 -27.96 -10.91 -16.17
C THR A 204 -29.23 -10.20 -16.64
N PRO A 205 -29.13 -9.02 -17.27
CA PRO A 205 -30.29 -8.33 -17.82
C PRO A 205 -30.95 -9.22 -18.88
N VAL A 206 -32.12 -9.76 -18.56
CA VAL A 206 -32.95 -10.45 -19.55
C VAL A 206 -33.76 -9.36 -20.25
N PRO A 207 -33.87 -9.38 -21.60
CA PRO A 207 -34.73 -8.44 -22.30
C PRO A 207 -36.14 -8.55 -21.71
N LYS A 208 -36.63 -7.45 -21.13
CA LYS A 208 -38.00 -7.38 -20.65
C LYS A 208 -38.89 -7.39 -21.89
N ILE A 209 -39.79 -8.36 -21.99
CA ILE A 209 -40.89 -8.31 -22.97
C ILE A 209 -41.74 -7.10 -22.55
N THR A 210 -41.58 -5.97 -23.24
CA THR A 210 -42.42 -4.80 -23.01
C THR A 210 -43.79 -5.13 -23.56
N SER A 211 -44.82 -5.08 -22.72
CA SER A 211 -46.19 -5.09 -23.20
C SER A 211 -46.35 -3.95 -24.21
N PRO A 212 -46.92 -4.19 -25.41
CA PRO A 212 -47.18 -3.10 -26.34
C PRO A 212 -48.06 -2.06 -25.66
N ALA A 213 -47.77 -0.78 -25.91
CA ALA A 213 -48.62 0.29 -25.40
C ALA A 213 -50.05 0.10 -25.95
N MET A 214 -51.04 0.24 -25.07
CA MET A 214 -52.45 0.27 -25.50
C MET A 214 -52.61 1.32 -26.61
N PRO A 215 -53.23 0.98 -27.75
CA PRO A 215 -53.50 1.97 -28.78
C PRO A 215 -54.38 3.05 -28.16
N ILE A 216 -53.94 4.30 -28.27
CA ILE A 216 -54.76 5.44 -27.85
C ILE A 216 -55.97 5.48 -28.80
N ALA A 217 -57.18 5.34 -28.26
CA ALA A 217 -58.40 5.54 -29.03
C ALA A 217 -58.51 7.03 -29.39
N LEU A 218 -58.05 7.38 -30.59
CA LEU A 218 -58.08 8.74 -31.10
C LEU A 218 -59.41 9.02 -31.78
N THR A 219 -59.93 10.22 -31.57
CA THR A 219 -61.07 10.69 -32.37
C THR A 219 -60.63 10.99 -33.80
N GLU A 220 -61.55 10.96 -34.76
CA GLU A 220 -61.24 11.19 -36.18
C GLU A 220 -60.54 12.53 -36.42
N LEU A 221 -60.96 13.58 -35.71
CA LEU A 221 -60.33 14.90 -35.77
C LEU A 221 -58.86 14.85 -35.30
N GLN A 222 -58.56 14.08 -34.27
CA GLN A 222 -57.19 13.92 -33.76
C GLN A 222 -56.30 13.13 -34.72
N VAL A 223 -56.86 12.12 -35.40
CA VAL A 223 -56.16 11.37 -36.45
C VAL A 223 -55.84 12.29 -37.63
N ALA A 224 -56.84 13.01 -38.14
CA ALA A 224 -56.67 13.96 -39.24
C ALA A 224 -55.63 15.05 -38.91
N ASN A 225 -55.65 15.59 -37.69
CA ASN A 225 -54.66 16.57 -37.25
C ASN A 225 -53.25 15.98 -37.13
N ARG A 226 -53.10 14.72 -36.68
CA ARG A 226 -51.79 14.04 -36.67
C ARG A 226 -51.27 13.80 -38.08
N GLU A 227 -52.13 13.34 -38.99
CA GLU A 227 -51.77 13.15 -40.39
C GLU A 227 -51.37 14.46 -41.06
N ALA A 228 -52.12 15.55 -40.84
CA ALA A 228 -51.78 16.86 -41.36
C ALA A 228 -50.40 17.35 -40.85
N ARG A 229 -50.08 17.08 -39.58
CA ARG A 229 -48.75 17.39 -39.01
C ARG A 229 -47.64 16.55 -39.65
N ILE A 230 -47.87 15.25 -39.85
CA ILE A 230 -46.92 14.37 -40.53
C ILE A 230 -46.71 14.83 -41.98
N ARG A 231 -47.79 15.16 -42.71
CA ARG A 231 -47.73 15.69 -44.08
C ARG A 231 -46.95 16.99 -44.16
N LYS A 232 -47.19 17.95 -43.26
CA LYS A 232 -46.39 19.19 -43.18
C LYS A 232 -44.91 18.91 -42.91
N ARG A 233 -44.61 17.94 -42.04
CA ARG A 233 -43.23 17.57 -41.73
C ARG A 233 -42.52 16.91 -42.92
N LEU A 234 -43.23 16.08 -43.67
CA LEU A 234 -42.72 15.43 -44.88
C LEU A 234 -42.46 16.42 -46.01
N LEU A 235 -43.25 17.50 -46.09
CA LEU A 235 -43.06 18.57 -47.07
C LEU A 235 -41.72 19.31 -46.87
N GLY A 236 -41.17 19.27 -45.65
CA GLY A 236 -39.92 19.94 -45.30
C GLY A 236 -40.03 21.47 -45.30
N ASP A 237 -38.96 22.14 -44.89
CA ASP A 237 -38.86 23.59 -45.05
C ASP A 237 -38.53 23.90 -46.50
N LYS A 238 -39.30 24.80 -47.11
CA LYS A 238 -39.07 25.22 -48.48
C LYS A 238 -37.81 26.12 -48.51
N PRO A 239 -36.81 25.84 -49.36
CA PRO A 239 -35.66 26.73 -49.47
C PRO A 239 -36.11 28.12 -49.94
N LEU A 240 -35.37 29.16 -49.55
CA LEU A 240 -35.62 30.52 -50.03
C LEU A 240 -35.51 30.55 -51.56
N SER A 241 -36.38 31.30 -52.23
CA SER A 241 -36.28 31.46 -53.68
C SER A 241 -34.99 32.19 -54.04
N GLU A 242 -34.45 31.85 -55.20
CA GLU A 242 -33.22 32.44 -55.74
C GLU A 242 -33.30 33.97 -55.81
N ASP A 243 -34.44 34.53 -56.24
CA ASP A 243 -34.65 36.00 -56.25
C ASP A 243 -34.48 36.66 -54.88
N VAL A 244 -34.90 35.96 -53.81
CA VAL A 244 -34.82 36.47 -52.44
C VAL A 244 -33.39 36.32 -51.92
N MET A 245 -32.70 35.26 -52.32
CA MET A 245 -31.27 35.07 -52.06
C MET A 245 -30.44 36.15 -52.76
N ASP A 246 -30.72 36.45 -54.03
CA ASP A 246 -30.03 37.49 -54.79
C ASP A 246 -30.26 38.89 -54.21
N LEU A 247 -31.49 39.19 -53.78
CA LEU A 247 -31.80 40.45 -53.11
C LEU A 247 -31.09 40.55 -51.75
N LEU A 248 -31.03 39.45 -51.00
CA LEU A 248 -30.24 39.36 -49.77
C LEU A 248 -28.75 39.60 -50.06
N GLU A 249 -28.19 38.98 -51.11
CA GLU A 249 -26.80 39.17 -51.51
C GLU A 249 -26.48 40.62 -51.92
N GLN A 250 -27.34 41.25 -52.72
CA GLN A 250 -27.18 42.65 -53.11
C GLN A 250 -27.20 43.57 -51.89
N LYS A 251 -28.14 43.34 -50.98
CA LYS A 251 -28.25 44.14 -49.76
C LYS A 251 -27.06 43.92 -48.82
N MET A 252 -26.54 42.70 -48.73
CA MET A 252 -25.35 42.39 -47.95
C MET A 252 -24.06 42.99 -48.57
N LYS A 253 -23.92 42.98 -49.90
CA LYS A 253 -22.83 43.68 -50.62
C LYS A 253 -22.83 45.18 -50.36
N ASN A 254 -24.00 45.82 -50.33
CA ASN A 254 -24.12 47.25 -50.04
C ASN A 254 -23.69 47.62 -48.60
N HIS A 255 -23.73 46.65 -47.67
CA HIS A 255 -23.27 46.82 -46.29
C HIS A 255 -21.87 46.23 -46.04
N GLY A 256 -21.15 45.79 -47.09
CA GLY A 256 -19.75 45.36 -47.02
C GLY A 256 -19.49 43.99 -46.39
N VAL A 257 -20.51 43.12 -46.29
CA VAL A 257 -20.39 41.77 -45.72
C VAL A 257 -20.78 40.74 -46.79
N SER A 258 -19.93 39.73 -47.04
CA SER A 258 -20.24 38.61 -47.94
C SER A 258 -20.72 37.38 -47.17
N LEU A 259 -21.60 36.58 -47.77
CA LEU A 259 -22.03 35.30 -47.21
C LEU A 259 -20.84 34.33 -47.14
N PRO A 260 -20.68 33.55 -46.04
CA PRO A 260 -19.77 32.42 -46.04
C PRO A 260 -20.31 31.34 -47.00
N ALA A 261 -19.40 30.74 -47.77
CA ALA A 261 -19.72 29.60 -48.65
C ALA A 261 -20.25 28.40 -47.86
#